data_AF-A0AAW9Q9H4-F1
#
_entry.id   AF-A0AAW9Q9H4-F1
#
_cell.length_a   1.000
_cell.length_b   1.000
_cell.length_c   1.000
_cell.angle_alpha   90.00
_cell.angle_beta   90.00
_cell.angle_gamma   90.00
#
_symmetry.space_group_name_H-M   'P 1'
#
loop_
_entity.id
_entity.type
_entity.pdbx_description
1 polymer ?
#
loop_
_entity_poly.entity_id
_entity_poly.type
_entity_poly.pdbx_seq_one_letter_code
_entity_poly.pdbx_strand_id
1 'polypeptide(L)'
;MNRTALLLTALCTALTALPARSGDLVAYEGGDLIRLSEAACTNEAVLNRIEPDARRHFRTASAVVQGQTYQACWGALPTAVYLIYEDGDQGVLPMSRLQVPVDI
;
A
#
# COMPACT_ATOMS: atom_id res chain seq x y z
N MET A 1 9.41 -9.96 53.85
CA MET A 1 9.49 -11.26 53.14
C MET A 1 8.26 -11.37 52.24
N ASN A 2 8.45 -11.88 51.02
CA ASN A 2 7.47 -12.17 49.96
C ASN A 2 7.11 -11.00 49.04
N ARG A 3 7.73 -10.87 47.85
CA ARG A 3 7.75 -11.75 46.64
C ARG A 3 6.42 -11.72 45.88
N THR A 4 6.34 -10.84 44.88
CA THR A 4 5.61 -11.16 43.65
C THR A 4 6.20 -10.35 42.51
N ALA A 5 6.85 -11.08 41.62
CA ALA A 5 7.68 -10.58 40.53
C ALA A 5 6.87 -10.51 39.22
N LEU A 6 7.23 -9.50 38.43
CA LEU A 6 7.27 -9.46 36.96
C LEU A 6 6.11 -10.10 36.18
N LEU A 7 5.27 -9.22 35.61
CA LEU A 7 4.50 -9.52 34.40
C LEU A 7 5.36 -9.17 33.17
N LEU A 8 5.86 -10.19 32.48
CA LEU A 8 6.45 -10.08 31.14
C LEU A 8 5.39 -10.48 30.11
N THR A 9 4.73 -9.50 29.49
CA THR A 9 3.87 -9.72 28.32
C THR A 9 4.70 -9.55 27.06
N ALA A 10 5.24 -10.67 26.56
CA ALA A 10 5.84 -10.74 25.23
C ALA A 10 4.72 -10.73 24.18
N LEU A 11 4.42 -9.55 23.64
CA LEU A 11 3.56 -9.41 22.45
C LEU A 11 4.41 -9.75 21.21
N CYS A 12 4.31 -10.99 20.73
CA CYS A 12 4.71 -11.32 19.36
C CYS A 12 3.72 -10.64 18.40
N THR A 13 4.12 -9.50 17.84
CA THR A 13 3.46 -8.92 16.66
C THR A 13 3.70 -9.83 15.46
N ALA A 14 2.74 -10.71 15.18
CA ALA A 14 2.70 -11.45 13.92
C ALA A 14 2.53 -10.44 12.78
N LEU A 15 3.56 -10.26 11.96
CA LEU A 15 3.44 -9.57 10.68
C LEU A 15 2.53 -10.43 9.78
N THR A 16 1.28 -10.02 9.64
CA THR A 16 0.36 -10.58 8.64
C THR A 16 0.78 -10.10 7.27
N ALA A 17 1.52 -10.93 6.52
CA ALA A 17 1.63 -10.75 5.09
C ALA A 17 0.23 -10.88 4.48
N LEU A 18 -0.35 -9.76 4.04
CA LEU A 18 -1.66 -9.76 3.39
C LEU A 18 -1.58 -10.59 2.10
N PRO A 19 -2.46 -11.60 1.92
CA PRO A 19 -2.46 -12.41 0.71
C PRO A 19 -2.68 -11.51 -0.51
N ALA A 20 -1.93 -11.76 -1.58
CA ALA A 20 -2.20 -11.17 -2.88
C ALA A 20 -3.65 -11.50 -3.24
N ARG A 21 -4.48 -10.49 -3.50
CA ARG A 21 -5.86 -10.74 -3.92
C ARG A 21 -5.88 -10.85 -5.43
N SER A 22 -6.71 -11.78 -5.93
CA SER A 22 -7.01 -11.88 -7.36
C SER A 22 -7.47 -10.51 -7.87
N GLY A 23 -6.68 -9.91 -8.76
CA GLY A 23 -6.89 -8.54 -9.27
C GLY A 23 -5.83 -7.52 -8.84
N ASP A 24 -4.94 -7.86 -7.92
CA ASP A 24 -3.79 -6.98 -7.61
C ASP A 24 -2.85 -6.89 -8.82
N LEU A 25 -2.24 -5.73 -9.02
CA LEU A 25 -1.18 -5.50 -10.02
C LEU A 25 0.10 -5.08 -9.32
N VAL A 26 1.23 -5.40 -9.90
CA VAL A 26 2.54 -5.04 -9.36
C VAL A 26 3.43 -4.40 -10.42
N ALA A 27 4.29 -3.48 -9.99
CA ALA A 27 5.43 -3.01 -10.78
C ALA A 27 6.70 -3.15 -9.96
N TYR A 28 7.76 -3.63 -10.61
CA TYR A 28 9.08 -3.81 -10.02
C TYR A 28 10.08 -2.87 -10.67
N GLU A 29 10.94 -2.26 -9.86
CA GLU A 29 12.07 -1.46 -10.34
C GLU A 29 13.30 -1.72 -9.46
N GLY A 30 14.17 -2.63 -9.91
CA GLY A 30 15.30 -3.09 -9.10
C GLY A 30 14.82 -3.77 -7.81
N GLY A 31 15.13 -3.16 -6.66
CA GLY A 31 14.68 -3.62 -5.34
C GLY A 31 13.34 -3.03 -4.88
N ASP A 32 12.78 -2.11 -5.65
CA ASP A 32 11.53 -1.42 -5.31
C ASP A 32 10.32 -2.15 -5.90
N LEU A 33 9.20 -2.07 -5.19
CA LEU A 33 7.93 -2.70 -5.54
C LEU A 33 6.80 -1.70 -5.35
N ILE A 34 5.90 -1.60 -6.31
CA ILE A 34 4.59 -0.98 -6.14
C ILE A 34 3.54 -2.07 -6.29
N ARG A 35 2.63 -2.20 -5.33
CA ARG A 35 1.45 -3.06 -5.40
C ARG A 35 0.20 -2.18 -5.47
N LEU A 36 -0.64 -2.45 -6.47
CA LEU A 36 -1.96 -1.87 -6.65
C LEU A 36 -3.01 -2.92 -6.32
N SER A 37 -3.99 -2.56 -5.51
CA SER A 37 -5.13 -3.41 -5.21
C SER A 37 -6.43 -2.74 -5.63
N GLU A 38 -7.41 -3.53 -6.04
CA GLU A 38 -8.75 -3.05 -6.41
C GLU A 38 -9.64 -2.70 -5.19
N ALA A 39 -9.13 -2.86 -3.97
CA ALA A 39 -9.83 -2.40 -2.78
C ALA A 39 -10.00 -0.88 -2.80
N ALA A 40 -11.14 -0.37 -2.31
CA ALA A 40 -11.34 1.06 -2.13
C ALA A 40 -10.29 1.63 -1.18
N CYS A 41 -9.74 2.81 -1.50
CA CYS A 41 -8.77 3.42 -0.61
C CYS A 41 -9.44 3.95 0.67
N THR A 42 -8.86 3.64 1.83
CA THR A 42 -9.34 4.07 3.15
C THR A 42 -8.32 4.89 3.94
N ASN A 43 -7.16 5.22 3.34
CA ASN A 43 -6.13 6.00 4.01
C ASN A 43 -6.57 7.47 4.10
N GLU A 44 -6.97 7.92 5.29
CA GLU A 44 -7.49 9.28 5.49
C GLU A 44 -6.46 10.38 5.17
N ALA A 45 -5.17 10.15 5.45
CA ALA A 45 -4.13 11.12 5.12
C ALA A 45 -4.10 11.38 3.62
N VAL A 46 -4.20 10.34 2.79
CA VAL A 46 -4.28 10.48 1.34
C VAL A 46 -5.64 11.04 0.90
N LEU A 47 -6.75 10.53 1.43
CA LEU A 47 -8.10 10.96 1.04
C LEU A 47 -8.35 12.45 1.32
N ASN A 48 -7.78 13.00 2.39
CA ASN A 48 -7.88 14.42 2.71
C ASN A 48 -7.17 15.34 1.70
N ARG A 49 -6.33 14.78 0.83
CA ARG A 49 -5.65 15.49 -0.26
C ARG A 49 -6.40 15.38 -1.60
N ILE A 50 -7.48 14.61 -1.64
CA ILE A 50 -8.27 14.35 -2.84
C ILE A 50 -9.63 15.05 -2.69
N GLU A 51 -10.06 15.72 -3.75
CA GLU A 51 -11.40 16.31 -3.85
C GLU A 51 -12.49 15.27 -3.49
N PRO A 52 -13.47 15.59 -2.64
CA PRO A 52 -14.45 14.62 -2.13
C PRO A 52 -15.10 13.75 -3.22
N ASP A 53 -15.50 14.35 -4.33
CA ASP A 53 -16.17 13.66 -5.45
C ASP A 53 -15.22 12.72 -6.19
N ALA A 54 -13.91 12.99 -6.18
CA ALA A 54 -12.90 12.17 -6.83
C ALA A 54 -12.51 10.94 -6.01
N ARG A 55 -12.67 10.97 -4.67
CA ARG A 55 -12.22 9.90 -3.74
C ARG A 55 -12.72 8.51 -4.10
N ARG A 56 -13.96 8.40 -4.59
CA ARG A 56 -14.58 7.13 -5.01
C ARG A 56 -13.85 6.42 -6.16
N HIS A 57 -13.04 7.16 -6.91
CA HIS A 57 -12.25 6.65 -8.03
C HIS A 57 -10.89 6.12 -7.60
N PHE A 58 -10.49 6.36 -6.34
CA PHE A 58 -9.22 5.89 -5.80
C PHE A 58 -9.34 4.51 -5.16
N ARG A 59 -8.25 3.78 -5.23
CA ARG A 59 -8.06 2.41 -4.79
C ARG A 59 -6.79 2.28 -3.98
N THR A 60 -6.63 1.20 -3.23
CA THR A 60 -5.50 1.02 -2.31
C THR A 60 -4.23 0.68 -3.07
N ALA A 61 -3.12 1.35 -2.72
CA ALA A 61 -1.79 1.01 -3.19
C ALA A 61 -0.80 0.97 -2.02
N SER A 62 0.30 0.26 -2.21
CA SER A 62 1.48 0.36 -1.35
C SER A 62 2.74 0.33 -2.19
N ALA A 63 3.83 0.90 -1.66
CA ALA A 63 5.13 0.78 -2.27
C ALA A 63 6.18 0.37 -1.23
N VAL A 64 7.15 -0.42 -1.67
CA VAL A 64 8.43 -0.62 -0.99
C VAL A 64 9.47 0.13 -1.80
N VAL A 65 10.07 1.16 -1.21
CA VAL A 65 11.11 1.97 -1.83
C VAL A 65 12.32 1.96 -0.90
N GLN A 66 13.47 1.48 -1.39
CA GLN A 66 14.70 1.34 -0.60
C GLN A 66 14.49 0.61 0.74
N GLY A 67 13.60 -0.39 0.74
CA GLY A 67 13.25 -1.18 1.93
C GLY A 67 12.28 -0.52 2.91
N GLN A 68 11.80 0.69 2.64
CA GLN A 68 10.76 1.36 3.42
C GLN A 68 9.39 1.16 2.77
N THR A 69 8.36 0.89 3.58
CA THR A 69 6.99 0.71 3.09
C THR A 69 6.20 2.00 3.23
N TYR A 70 5.52 2.39 2.16
CA TYR A 70 4.64 3.54 2.09
C TYR A 70 3.23 3.11 1.71
N GLN A 71 2.22 3.66 2.40
CA GLN A 71 0.83 3.54 1.97
C GLN A 71 0.52 4.60 0.92
N ALA A 72 -0.35 4.25 -0.03
CA ALA A 72 -0.79 5.14 -1.09
C ALA A 72 -2.24 4.85 -1.50
N CYS A 73 -2.83 5.78 -2.24
CA CYS A 73 -3.99 5.51 -3.07
C CYS A 73 -3.61 5.66 -4.54
N TRP A 74 -4.21 4.85 -5.41
CA TRP A 74 -4.04 4.96 -6.86
C TRP A 74 -5.37 5.23 -7.57
N GLY A 75 -5.31 5.98 -8.67
CA GLY A 75 -6.42 6.19 -9.59
C GLY A 75 -6.02 5.88 -11.03
N ALA A 76 -6.95 5.38 -11.84
CA ALA A 76 -6.69 5.06 -13.24
C ALA A 76 -6.69 6.32 -14.12
N LEU A 77 -5.70 6.42 -15.00
CA LEU A 77 -5.67 7.30 -16.16
C LEU A 77 -5.73 6.44 -17.44
N PRO A 78 -5.96 7.01 -18.64
CA PRO A 78 -6.09 6.20 -19.86
C PRO A 78 -4.90 5.27 -20.17
N THR A 79 -3.67 5.65 -19.81
CA THR A 79 -2.45 4.89 -20.14
C THR A 79 -1.50 4.70 -18.95
N ALA A 80 -1.93 5.10 -17.76
CA ALA A 80 -1.11 5.09 -16.55
C ALA A 80 -1.99 5.00 -15.31
N VAL A 81 -1.37 4.79 -14.17
CA VAL A 81 -2.01 5.03 -12.87
C VAL A 81 -1.34 6.22 -12.21
N TYR A 82 -2.12 7.00 -11.50
CA TYR A 82 -1.65 8.10 -10.66
C TYR A 82 -1.67 7.65 -9.20
N LEU A 83 -0.58 7.88 -8.49
CA LEU A 83 -0.34 7.47 -7.11
C LEU A 83 -0.23 8.71 -6.22
N ILE A 84 -0.84 8.67 -5.05
CA ILE A 84 -0.66 9.66 -3.98
C ILE A 84 -0.29 8.91 -2.72
N TYR A 85 0.87 9.23 -2.15
CA TYR A 85 1.43 8.59 -0.97
C TYR A 85 0.97 9.29 0.32
N GLU A 86 1.06 8.58 1.44
CA GLU A 86 0.61 9.08 2.74
C GLU A 86 1.42 10.28 3.27
N ASP A 87 2.66 10.44 2.83
CA ASP A 87 3.52 11.59 3.08
C ASP A 87 3.15 12.82 2.22
N GLY A 88 2.33 12.63 1.19
CA GLY A 88 1.87 13.68 0.27
C GLY A 88 2.62 13.69 -1.06
N ASP A 89 3.63 12.85 -1.23
CA ASP A 89 4.30 12.68 -2.51
C ASP A 89 3.35 12.04 -3.54
N GLN A 90 3.68 12.26 -4.82
CA GLN A 90 2.83 11.86 -5.93
C GLN A 90 3.66 11.22 -7.04
N GLY A 91 3.07 10.26 -7.73
CA GLY A 91 3.74 9.53 -8.80
C GLY A 91 2.80 9.16 -9.94
N VAL A 92 3.38 8.88 -11.10
CA VAL A 92 2.68 8.32 -12.25
C VAL A 92 3.41 7.07 -12.70
N LEU A 93 2.67 5.97 -12.85
CA LEU A 93 3.21 4.69 -13.27
C LEU A 93 2.53 4.24 -14.58
N PRO A 94 3.26 4.11 -15.69
CA PRO A 94 2.69 3.64 -16.95
C PRO A 94 2.10 2.24 -16.79
N MET A 95 0.92 2.01 -17.38
CA MET A 95 0.27 0.68 -17.32
C MET A 95 1.13 -0.41 -17.97
N SER A 96 2.01 -0.06 -18.92
CA SER A 96 2.95 -0.99 -19.55
C SER A 96 3.99 -1.58 -18.58
N ARG A 97 4.15 -1.01 -17.37
CA ARG A 97 5.03 -1.56 -16.32
C ARG A 97 4.29 -2.49 -15.34
N LEU A 98 2.96 -2.54 -15.40
CA LEU A 98 2.14 -3.34 -14.50
C LEU A 98 2.11 -4.80 -14.94
N GLN A 99 2.17 -5.69 -13.95
CA GLN A 99 2.17 -7.13 -14.11
C GLN A 99 1.17 -7.74 -13.14
N VAL A 100 0.57 -8.87 -13.51
CA VAL A 100 -0.18 -9.69 -12.55
C VAL A 100 0.84 -10.37 -11.64
N PRO A 101 0.70 -10.29 -10.30
CA PRO A 101 1.60 -10.96 -9.38
C PRO A 101 1.52 -12.48 -9.63
N VAL A 102 2.68 -13.10 -9.81
CA VAL A 102 2.77 -14.56 -9.93
C VAL A 102 2.94 -15.11 -8.52
N ASP A 103 1.93 -15.82 -8.02
CA ASP A 103 2.07 -16.64 -6.81
C ASP A 103 3.02 -17.80 -7.15
N ILE A 104 4.18 -17.84 -6.50
CA ILE A 104 5.15 -18.95 -6.54
C ILE A 104 5.00 -19.85 -5.32
#